data_AF-A0A523WQB0-F1
#
_entry.id   AF-A0A523WQB0-F1
#
_cell.length_a   1.000
_cell.length_b   1.000
_cell.length_c   1.000
_cell.angle_alpha   90.00
_cell.angle_beta   90.00
_cell.angle_gamma   90.00
#
_symmetry.space_group_name_H-M   'P 1'
#
loop_
_entity.id
_entity.type
_entity.pdbx_description
1 polymer ?
#
loop_
_entity_poly.entity_id
_entity_poly.type
_entity_poly.pdbx_seq_one_letter_code
_entity_poly.pdbx_strand_id
1 'polypeptide(L)'
;MYAFLDKFFFVFHSALIVFNLFGWIWRKTRVANLVVVLLTVFSWTILGIWYGFGFCPSTEWHWQVRAKLGHYDMPSSYTKFLVDSL
;
A
#
# COMPACT_ATOMS: atom_id res chain seq x y z
N MET A 1 -19.85 0.89 -6.32
CA MET A 1 -19.19 0.71 -5.01
C MET A 1 -17.72 0.31 -5.17
N TYR A 2 -17.40 -0.84 -5.78
CA TYR A 2 -16.01 -1.30 -5.91
C TYR A 2 -15.08 -0.36 -6.71
N ALA A 3 -15.57 0.30 -7.77
CA ALA A 3 -14.76 1.27 -8.53
C ALA A 3 -14.33 2.51 -7.72
N PHE A 4 -15.13 2.92 -6.72
CA PHE A 4 -14.71 3.97 -5.79
C PHE A 4 -13.60 3.45 -4.87
N LEU A 5 -13.75 2.23 -4.40
CA LEU A 5 -12.82 1.59 -3.47
C LEU A 5 -11.47 1.30 -4.14
N ASP A 6 -11.48 0.93 -5.42
CA ASP A 6 -10.29 0.80 -6.29
C ASP A 6 -9.53 2.13 -6.36
N LYS A 7 -10.20 3.23 -6.75
CA LYS A 7 -9.58 4.57 -6.74
C LYS A 7 -9.09 5.00 -5.35
N PHE A 8 -9.85 4.70 -4.31
CA PHE A 8 -9.47 5.01 -2.93
C PHE A 8 -8.17 4.29 -2.56
N PHE A 9 -8.07 2.98 -2.76
CA PHE A 9 -6.86 2.22 -2.45
C PHE A 9 -5.68 2.66 -3.32
N PHE A 10 -5.91 2.95 -4.60
CA PHE A 10 -4.89 3.50 -5.49
C PHE A 10 -4.28 4.78 -4.92
N VAL A 11 -5.12 5.77 -4.59
CA VAL A 11 -4.68 7.07 -4.08
C VAL A 11 -4.12 6.96 -2.67
N PHE A 12 -4.80 6.25 -1.77
CA PHE A 12 -4.39 6.08 -0.38
C PHE A 12 -3.02 5.42 -0.27
N HIS A 13 -2.81 4.31 -0.99
CA HIS A 13 -1.56 3.58 -0.92
C HIS A 13 -0.42 4.37 -1.57
N SER A 14 -0.68 5.07 -2.68
CA SER A 14 0.30 5.97 -3.30
C SER A 14 0.69 7.12 -2.35
N ALA A 15 -0.29 7.72 -1.68
CA ALA A 15 -0.05 8.75 -0.67
C ALA A 15 0.72 8.20 0.53
N LEU A 16 0.45 6.96 0.96
CA LEU A 16 1.18 6.29 2.03
C LEU A 16 2.65 6.05 1.65
N ILE A 17 2.94 5.67 0.41
CA ILE A 17 4.32 5.54 -0.10
C ILE A 17 5.02 6.91 -0.05
N VAL A 18 4.41 7.95 -0.62
CA VAL A 18 4.98 9.31 -0.61
C VAL A 18 5.17 9.82 0.82
N PHE A 19 4.21 9.56 1.71
CA PHE A 19 4.30 9.94 3.11
C PHE A 19 5.43 9.21 3.82
N ASN A 20 5.61 7.90 3.62
CA ASN A 20 6.77 7.19 4.19
C ASN A 20 8.11 7.76 3.70
N LEU A 21 8.19 8.19 2.43
CA LEU A 21 9.42 8.74 1.84
C LEU A 21 9.74 10.16 2.31
N PHE A 22 8.74 11.02 2.47
CA PHE A 22 8.93 12.47 2.69
C PHE A 22 8.31 13.00 4.00
N GLY A 23 7.52 12.21 4.71
CA GLY A 23 6.79 12.62 5.91
C GLY A 23 7.69 12.97 7.10
N TRP A 24 8.97 12.59 7.06
CA TRP A 24 9.97 12.94 8.07
C TRP A 24 10.55 14.36 7.92
N ILE A 25 10.36 15.02 6.77
CA ILE A 25 10.93 16.35 6.48
C ILE A 25 10.38 17.39 7.47
N TRP A 26 9.07 17.40 7.71
CA TRP A 26 8.43 18.34 8.64
C TRP A 26 8.50 17.88 10.09
N ARG A 27 8.95 18.75 11.00
CA ARG A 27 9.01 18.43 12.45
C ARG A 27 7.68 17.94 13.03
N LYS A 28 6.56 18.50 12.59
CA LYS A 28 5.22 18.14 13.07
C LYS A 28 4.79 16.73 12.63
N THR A 29 5.24 16.28 11.46
CA THR A 29 4.84 14.98 10.88
C THR A 29 5.80 13.85 11.21
N ARG A 30 6.96 14.13 11.83
CA ARG A 30 7.98 13.11 12.18
C ARG A 30 7.45 11.96 13.02
N VAL A 31 6.68 12.26 14.07
CA VAL A 31 6.12 11.21 14.93
C VAL A 31 5.10 10.37 14.16
N ALA A 32 4.23 11.02 13.38
CA ALA A 32 3.28 10.32 12.50
C ALA A 32 4.01 9.47 11.45
N ASN A 33 5.06 9.99 10.81
CA ASN A 33 5.90 9.27 9.87
C ASN A 33 6.56 8.05 10.53
N LEU A 34 7.12 8.21 11.72
CA LEU A 34 7.72 7.10 12.47
C LEU A 34 6.68 5.99 12.72
N VAL A 35 5.48 6.36 13.16
CA VAL A 35 4.39 5.39 13.38
C VAL A 35 4.01 4.67 12.08
N VAL A 36 3.84 5.40 10.97
CA VAL A 36 3.49 4.81 9.67
C VAL A 36 4.60 3.91 9.14
N VAL A 37 5.87 4.32 9.26
CA VAL A 37 7.03 3.49 8.88
C VAL A 37 7.06 2.21 9.72
N LEU A 38 6.88 2.32 11.04
CA LEU A 38 6.84 1.15 11.93
C LEU A 38 5.71 0.19 11.57
N LEU A 39 4.51 0.71 11.28
CA LEU A 39 3.39 -0.12 10.81
C LEU A 39 3.69 -0.77 9.46
N THR A 40 4.36 -0.06 8.56
CA THR A 40 4.77 -0.58 7.24
C THR A 40 5.78 -1.71 7.39
N VAL A 41 6.82 -1.51 8.21
CA VAL A 41 7.85 -2.53 8.49
C VAL A 41 7.24 -3.72 9.25
N PHE A 42 6.34 -3.48 10.20
CA PHE A 42 5.61 -4.53 10.91
C PHE A 42 4.83 -5.39 9.92
N SER A 43 4.12 -4.75 8.99
CA SER A 43 3.40 -5.46 7.93
C SER A 43 4.35 -6.29 7.06
N TRP A 44 5.47 -5.73 6.63
CA TRP A 44 6.38 -6.40 5.72
C TRP A 44 7.14 -7.56 6.35
N THR A 45 7.43 -7.46 7.65
CA THR A 45 8.25 -8.43 8.38
C THR A 45 7.39 -9.42 9.15
N ILE A 46 6.56 -8.94 10.08
CA ILE A 46 5.76 -9.81 10.95
C ILE A 46 4.66 -10.49 10.15
N LEU A 47 3.80 -9.71 9.48
CA LEU A 47 2.79 -10.34 8.60
C LEU A 47 3.45 -11.06 7.41
N GLY A 48 4.61 -10.58 6.96
CA GLY A 48 5.38 -11.23 5.91
C GLY A 48 5.91 -12.63 6.25
N ILE A 49 5.97 -13.04 7.52
CA ILE A 49 6.30 -14.42 7.90
C ILE A 49 5.23 -15.40 7.39
N TRP A 50 3.96 -15.00 7.37
CA TRP A 50 2.86 -15.85 6.90
C TRP A 50 2.50 -15.61 5.43
N TYR A 51 2.57 -14.36 4.97
CA TYR A 51 2.07 -13.96 3.65
C TYR A 51 3.17 -13.64 2.61
N GLY A 52 4.44 -13.64 3.03
CA GLY A 52 5.59 -13.32 2.19
C GLY A 52 6.24 -11.96 2.52
N PHE A 53 7.56 -11.88 2.38
CA PHE A 53 8.31 -10.65 2.69
C PHE A 53 7.86 -9.48 1.81
N GLY A 54 7.59 -8.33 2.43
CA GLY A 54 7.05 -7.16 1.73
C GLY A 54 5.53 -7.13 1.59
N PHE A 55 4.82 -8.05 2.27
CA PHE A 55 3.36 -8.07 2.30
C PHE A 55 2.77 -6.78 2.92
N CYS A 56 1.73 -6.25 2.29
CA CYS A 56 0.95 -5.12 2.82
C CYS A 56 -0.57 -5.40 2.74
N PRO A 57 -1.32 -5.32 3.87
CA PRO A 57 -2.76 -5.51 3.90
C PRO A 57 -3.52 -4.58 2.96
N SER A 58 -3.07 -3.33 2.83
CA SER A 58 -3.71 -2.38 1.92
C SER A 58 -3.63 -2.85 0.48
N THR A 59 -2.58 -3.56 0.10
CA THR A 59 -2.44 -4.08 -1.25
C THR A 59 -3.30 -5.30 -1.46
N GLU A 60 -3.32 -6.22 -0.49
CA GLU A 60 -4.19 -7.39 -0.48
C GLU A 60 -5.67 -7.01 -0.62
N TRP A 61 -6.13 -6.04 0.17
CA TRP A 61 -7.51 -5.54 0.04
C TRP A 61 -7.76 -4.87 -1.29
N HIS A 62 -6.78 -4.15 -1.85
CA HIS A 62 -6.93 -3.55 -3.17
C HIS A 62 -7.07 -4.64 -4.25
N TRP A 63 -6.23 -5.68 -4.22
CA TRP A 63 -6.32 -6.81 -5.15
C TRP A 63 -7.67 -7.54 -5.03
N GLN A 64 -8.21 -7.71 -3.82
CA GLN A 64 -9.55 -8.26 -3.64
C GLN A 64 -10.63 -7.39 -4.28
N VAL A 65 -10.54 -6.06 -4.16
CA VAL A 65 -11.45 -5.13 -4.83
C VAL A 65 -11.33 -5.24 -6.34
N ARG A 66 -10.11 -5.30 -6.88
CA ARG A 66 -9.86 -5.46 -8.33
C ARG A 66 -10.35 -6.79 -8.87
N ALA A 67 -10.17 -7.87 -8.12
CA ALA A 67 -10.73 -9.19 -8.45
C ALA A 67 -12.27 -9.16 -8.50
N LYS A 68 -12.94 -8.40 -7.63
CA LYS A 68 -14.40 -8.18 -7.70
C LYS A 68 -14.82 -7.33 -8.91
N LEU A 69 -13.92 -6.54 -9.48
CA LEU A 69 -14.11 -5.80 -10.72
C LEU A 69 -13.78 -6.61 -11.97
N GLY A 70 -13.32 -7.86 -11.82
CA GLY A 70 -12.97 -8.75 -12.93
C GLY A 70 -11.51 -8.68 -13.39
N HIS A 71 -10.64 -7.98 -12.65
CA HIS A 71 -9.20 -7.93 -12.92
C HIS A 71 -8.47 -9.00 -12.10
N TYR A 72 -7.80 -9.92 -12.78
CA TYR A 72 -7.12 -11.07 -12.14
C TYR A 72 -5.60 -11.11 -12.40
N ASP A 73 -5.12 -10.34 -13.37
CA ASP A 73 -3.73 -10.25 -13.84
C ASP A 73 -2.92 -9.21 -13.04
N MET A 74 -3.03 -9.28 -11.71
CA MET A 74 -2.38 -8.33 -10.83
C MET A 74 -0.89 -8.68 -10.65
N PRO A 75 0.04 -7.71 -10.77
CA PRO A 75 1.46 -7.98 -10.62
C PRO A 75 1.81 -8.31 -9.17
N SER A 76 2.90 -9.07 -8.99
CA SER A 76 3.39 -9.47 -7.68
C SER A 76 3.86 -8.32 -6.78
N SER A 77 4.18 -7.15 -7.35
CA SER A 77 4.51 -5.95 -6.59
C SER A 77 3.55 -4.79 -6.89
N TYR A 78 3.18 -4.06 -5.85
CA TYR A 78 2.33 -2.89 -5.99
C TYR A 78 3.00 -1.74 -6.74
N THR A 79 4.30 -1.58 -6.55
CA THR A 79 5.07 -0.55 -7.25
C THR A 79 5.07 -0.79 -8.75
N LYS A 80 5.15 -2.06 -9.19
CA LYS A 80 4.98 -2.40 -10.60
C LYS A 80 3.57 -2.02 -11.08
N PHE A 81 2.53 -2.36 -10.31
CA PHE A 81 1.16 -1.95 -10.64
C PHE A 81 1.02 -0.42 -10.80
N LEU A 82 1.61 0.38 -9.90
CA LEU A 82 1.57 1.84 -10.01
C LEU A 82 2.28 2.35 -11.27
N VAL A 83 3.42 1.77 -11.62
CA VAL A 83 4.17 2.13 -12.84
C VAL A 83 3.42 1.73 -14.10
N ASP A 84 2.82 0.53 -14.14
CA ASP A 84 2.05 0.03 -15.28
C ASP A 84 0.71 0.80 -15.46
N SER A 85 0.24 1.50 -14.43
CA SER A 85 -1.02 2.25 -14.43
C SER A 85 -0.87 3.76 -14.66
N LEU A 86 0.37 4.24 -14.81
CA LEU A 86 0.72 5.62 -15.18
C LEU A 86 0.61 5.83 -16.69
#